data_AF-A0A2T6D8M4-F1
#
_entry.id   AF-A0A2T6D8M4-F1
#
_cell.length_a   1.000
_cell.length_b   1.000
_cell.length_c   1.000
_cell.angle_alpha   90.00
_cell.angle_beta   90.00
_cell.angle_gamma   90.00
#
_symmetry.space_group_name_H-M   'P 1'
#
loop_
_entity.id
_entity.type
_entity.pdbx_description
1 polymer ?
#
loop_
_entity_poly.entity_id
_entity_poly.type
_entity_poly.pdbx_seq_one_letter_code
_entity_poly.pdbx_strand_id
1 'polypeptide(L)'
;MKTTLEIPDELYRQAKIRAASENRKMKDLVSEGLRLVLESTAKNARGRRMAKAPVIIRRGNEIPALSNDEMARILEQSGERLP
;
A
#
# COMPACT_ATOMS: atom_id res chain seq x y z
N MET A 1 20.27 -8.39 -18.82
CA MET A 1 19.68 -8.93 -20.06
C MET A 1 19.30 -7.78 -21.00
N LYS A 2 19.34 -7.99 -22.32
CA LYS A 2 18.85 -7.02 -23.31
C LYS A 2 17.46 -7.47 -23.77
N THR A 3 16.50 -6.56 -23.76
CA THR A 3 15.11 -6.84 -24.09
C THR A 3 14.59 -5.71 -24.98
N THR A 4 13.68 -6.02 -25.89
CA THR A 4 12.94 -5.06 -26.70
C THR A 4 11.56 -4.87 -26.08
N LEU A 5 11.13 -3.62 -25.92
CA LEU A 5 9.84 -3.26 -25.32
C LEU A 5 9.07 -2.38 -26.30
N GLU A 6 7.77 -2.62 -26.39
CA GLU A 6 6.86 -1.72 -27.09
C GLU A 6 6.41 -0.62 -26.14
N ILE A 7 6.69 0.65 -26.49
CA ILE A 7 6.39 1.81 -25.67
C ILE A 7 5.61 2.80 -26.54
N PRO A 8 4.49 3.36 -26.05
CA PRO A 8 3.79 4.43 -26.75
C PRO A 8 4.74 5.59 -27.09
N ASP A 9 4.63 6.11 -28.32
CA ASP A 9 5.62 7.04 -28.87
C ASP A 9 5.74 8.32 -28.03
N GLU A 10 4.61 8.84 -27.55
CA GLU A 10 4.56 10.00 -26.66
C GLU A 10 5.28 9.75 -25.33
N LEU A 11 5.09 8.56 -24.74
CA LEU A 11 5.75 8.19 -23.49
C LEU A 11 7.26 8.07 -23.69
N TYR A 12 7.69 7.48 -24.81
CA TYR A 12 9.10 7.38 -25.16
C TYR A 12 9.74 8.77 -25.34
N ARG A 13 9.05 9.69 -26.03
CA ARG A 13 9.50 11.06 -26.22
C ARG A 13 9.72 11.78 -24.88
N GLN A 14 8.75 11.71 -23.98
CA GLN A 14 8.85 12.30 -22.64
C GLN A 14 10.02 11.71 -21.84
N ALA A 15 10.14 10.38 -21.83
CA ALA A 15 11.23 9.70 -21.13
C ALA A 15 12.61 10.08 -21.71
N LYS A 16 12.73 10.23 -23.02
CA LYS A 16 13.97 10.64 -23.69
C LYS A 16 14.36 12.07 -23.33
N ILE A 17 13.41 13.01 -23.31
CA ILE A 17 13.64 14.40 -22.88
C ILE A 17 14.15 14.40 -21.44
N ARG A 18 13.49 13.66 -20.55
CA ARG A 18 13.88 13.57 -19.13
C ARG A 18 15.28 13.00 -18.95
N ALA A 19 15.60 11.91 -19.64
CA ALA A 19 16.92 11.30 -19.58
C ALA A 19 18.02 12.29 -20.05
N ALA A 20 17.75 13.03 -21.13
CA ALA A 20 18.67 14.06 -21.61
C ALA A 20 18.84 15.22 -20.63
N SER A 21 17.75 15.73 -20.04
CA SER A 21 17.82 16.83 -19.06
C SER A 21 18.56 16.45 -17.78
N GLU A 22 18.51 15.18 -17.39
CA GLU A 22 19.21 14.66 -16.21
C GLU A 22 20.65 14.19 -16.53
N ASN A 23 21.13 14.40 -17.76
CA ASN A 23 22.41 13.88 -18.27
C ASN A 23 22.59 12.36 -17.99
N ARG A 24 21.52 11.60 -18.21
CA ARG A 24 21.40 10.19 -17.84
C ARG A 24 21.06 9.33 -19.05
N LYS A 25 21.48 8.06 -19.04
CA LYS A 25 21.15 7.10 -20.10
C LYS A 25 19.71 6.59 -19.95
N MET A 26 19.00 6.44 -21.07
CA MET A 26 17.63 5.92 -21.10
C MET A 26 17.46 4.57 -20.39
N LYS A 27 18.42 3.65 -20.56
CA LYS A 27 18.40 2.34 -19.89
C LYS A 27 18.40 2.44 -18.36
N ASP A 28 19.05 3.46 -17.83
CA ASP A 28 19.17 3.65 -16.39
C ASP A 28 17.85 4.19 -15.85
N LEU A 29 17.19 5.10 -16.58
CA LEU A 29 15.84 5.61 -16.26
C LEU A 29 14.81 4.47 -16.25
N VAL A 30 14.82 3.62 -17.28
CA VAL A 30 13.94 2.43 -17.36
C VAL A 30 14.21 1.47 -16.21
N SER A 31 15.49 1.21 -15.89
CA SER A 31 15.87 0.31 -14.80
C SER A 31 15.39 0.80 -13.44
N GLU A 32 15.47 2.11 -13.18
CA GLU A 32 14.94 2.70 -11.94
C GLU A 32 13.41 2.61 -11.88
N GLY A 33 12.72 2.96 -12.97
CA GLY A 33 11.26 2.84 -13.03
C GLY A 33 10.78 1.43 -12.70
N LEU A 34 11.45 0.40 -13.26
CA LEU A 34 11.16 -1.00 -12.95
C LEU A 34 11.39 -1.33 -11.47
N ARG A 35 12.49 -0.86 -10.87
CA ARG A 35 12.74 -1.08 -9.43
C ARG A 35 11.66 -0.45 -8.57
N LEU A 36 11.28 0.79 -8.84
CA LEU A 36 10.24 1.50 -8.09
C LEU A 36 8.90 0.75 -8.14
N VAL A 37 8.52 0.24 -9.30
CA VAL A 37 7.29 -0.56 -9.45
C VAL A 37 7.35 -1.85 -8.62
N LEU A 38 8.47 -2.59 -8.70
CA LEU A 38 8.65 -3.83 -7.95
C LEU A 38 8.68 -3.60 -6.43
N GLU A 39 9.36 -2.55 -5.98
CA GLU A 39 9.42 -2.17 -4.56
C GLU A 39 8.07 -1.68 -4.03
N SER A 40 7.34 -0.90 -4.81
CA SER A 40 6.01 -0.40 -4.43
C SER A 40 5.02 -1.55 -4.26
N THR A 41 5.07 -2.54 -5.16
CA THR A 41 4.27 -3.77 -5.06
C THR A 41 4.63 -4.54 -3.79
N ALA A 42 5.92 -4.67 -3.47
CA ALA A 42 6.37 -5.34 -2.25
C ALA A 42 6.00 -4.58 -0.95
N LYS A 43 5.84 -3.25 -1.01
CA LYS A 43 5.35 -2.42 0.11
C LYS A 43 3.84 -2.52 0.27
N ASN A 44 3.09 -2.58 -0.83
CA ASN A 44 1.63 -2.74 -0.78
C ASN A 44 1.20 -4.15 -0.34
N ALA A 45 1.97 -5.18 -0.70
CA ALA A 45 1.75 -6.55 -0.24
C ALA A 45 1.99 -6.72 1.27
N ARG A 46 2.92 -5.93 1.84
CA ARG A 46 3.03 -5.75 3.29
C ARG A 46 1.94 -4.78 3.73
N GLY A 47 0.72 -5.29 3.85
CA GLY A 47 -0.51 -4.54 4.10
C GLY A 47 -0.27 -3.28 4.93
N ARG A 48 -0.82 -2.15 4.45
CA ARG A 48 -0.68 -0.80 5.01
C ARG A 48 -0.63 -0.88 6.54
N ARG A 49 0.57 -0.72 7.12
CA ARG A 49 0.73 -0.75 8.57
C ARG A 49 -0.17 0.35 9.14
N MET A 50 -1.14 -0.02 9.96
CA MET A 50 -2.04 0.94 10.60
C MET A 50 -1.20 1.99 11.32
N ALA A 51 -1.25 3.24 10.83
CA ALA A 51 -0.44 4.32 11.38
C ALA A 51 -0.96 4.80 12.74
N LYS A 52 -2.28 4.68 12.96
CA LYS A 52 -2.96 4.97 14.22
C LYS A 52 -4.07 3.96 14.42
N ALA A 53 -4.25 3.52 15.66
CA ALA A 53 -5.39 2.69 16.04
C ALA A 53 -6.68 3.53 15.97
N PRO A 54 -7.79 3.02 15.39
CA PRO A 54 -9.07 3.74 15.36
C PRO A 54 -9.66 3.90 16.77
N VAL A 55 -9.33 2.99 17.69
CA VAL A 55 -9.71 3.06 19.09
C VAL A 55 -8.45 2.87 19.94
N ILE A 56 -8.20 3.80 20.87
CA ILE A 56 -7.11 3.72 21.82
C ILE A 56 -7.66 3.16 23.12
N ILE A 57 -7.32 1.91 23.43
CA ILE A 57 -7.67 1.27 24.69
C ILE A 57 -6.64 1.69 25.74
N ARG A 58 -7.09 2.15 26.91
CA ARG A 58 -6.19 2.47 28.03
C ARG A 58 -5.48 1.21 28.51
N ARG A 59 -4.19 1.32 28.84
CA ARG A 59 -3.43 0.21 29.44
C ARG A 59 -4.06 -0.18 30.79
N GLY A 60 -4.21 -1.47 31.03
CA GLY A 60 -4.83 -2.02 32.24
C GLY A 60 -6.32 -2.33 32.10
N ASN A 61 -6.95 -2.05 30.95
CA ASN A 61 -8.28 -2.55 30.66
C ASN A 61 -8.21 -4.05 30.34
N GLU A 62 -8.97 -4.86 31.08
CA GLU A 62 -9.15 -6.28 30.78
C GLU A 62 -10.12 -6.43 29.60
N ILE A 63 -9.70 -7.19 28.59
CA ILE A 63 -10.58 -7.57 27.48
C ILE A 63 -11.16 -8.93 27.87
N PRO A 64 -12.46 -9.03 28.20
CA PRO A 64 -13.05 -10.30 28.59
C PRO A 64 -13.04 -11.26 27.40
N ALA A 65 -12.64 -12.52 27.66
CA ALA A 65 -12.73 -13.58 26.67
C ALA A 65 -14.18 -14.07 26.61
N LEU A 66 -14.98 -13.43 25.76
CA LEU A 66 -16.39 -13.75 25.56
C LEU A 66 -16.57 -14.64 24.33
N SER A 67 -17.53 -15.55 24.39
CA SER A 67 -18.02 -16.25 23.21
C SER A 67 -18.79 -15.31 22.28
N ASN A 68 -18.94 -15.71 21.01
CA ASN A 68 -19.71 -14.92 20.04
C ASN A 68 -21.15 -14.67 20.49
N ASP A 69 -21.77 -15.64 21.16
CA ASP A 69 -23.15 -15.53 21.65
C ASP A 69 -23.25 -14.53 22.82
N GLU A 70 -22.27 -14.54 23.72
CA GLU A 70 -22.21 -13.57 24.83
C GLU A 70 -21.94 -12.15 24.32
N MET A 71 -21.04 -12.00 23.34
CA MET A 71 -20.78 -10.73 22.66
C MET A 71 -22.04 -10.19 21.98
N ALA A 72 -22.79 -11.04 21.26
CA ALA A 72 -24.01 -10.65 20.57
C ALA A 72 -25.06 -10.06 21.54
N ARG A 73 -25.27 -10.71 22.69
CA ARG A 73 -26.20 -10.22 23.72
C ARG A 73 -25.81 -8.85 24.26
N ILE A 74 -24.51 -8.61 24.48
CA ILE A 74 -24.02 -7.32 24.97
C ILE A 74 -24.26 -6.21 23.94
N LEU A 75 -23.98 -6.47 22.66
CA LEU A 75 -24.19 -5.51 21.58
C LEU A 75 -25.67 -5.19 21.35
N GLU A 76 -26.54 -6.20 21.48
CA GLU A 76 -28.00 -6.00 21.43
C GLU A 76 -28.50 -5.13 22.60
N GLN A 77 -27.93 -5.30 23.79
CA GLN A 77 -28.27 -4.52 24.98
C GLN A 77 -27.71 -3.10 24.95
N SER A 78 -26.55 -2.86 24.33
CA SER A 78 -25.92 -1.54 24.26
C SER A 78 -26.58 -0.61 23.23
N GLY A 79 -27.50 -1.13 22.40
CA GLY A 79 -28.20 -0.35 21.38
C GLY A 79 -27.33 0.03 20.17
N GLU A 80 -26.07 -0.40 20.13
CA GLU A 80 -25.17 -0.24 18.99
C GLU A 80 -25.46 -1.32 17.95
N ARG A 81 -26.47 -1.11 17.10
CA ARG A 81 -26.56 -1.85 15.84
C ARG A 81 -25.40 -1.42 14.95
N LEU A 82 -24.44 -2.32 14.74
CA LEU A 82 -23.51 -2.20 13.62
C LEU A 82 -24.32 -2.21 12.30
N PRO A 83 -24.09 -1.27 11.38
CA PRO A 83 -24.70 -1.27 10.06
C PRO A 83 -24.24 -2.46 9.20
#